data_AF-A0A9N9L159-F1
#
_entry.id   AF-A0A9N9L159-F1
#
_cell.length_a   1.000
_cell.length_b   1.000
_cell.length_c   1.000
_cell.angle_alpha   90.00
_cell.angle_beta   90.00
_cell.angle_gamma   90.00
#
_symmetry.space_group_name_H-M   'P 1'
#
loop_
_entity.id
_entity.type
_entity.pdbx_description
1 polymer ?
#
loop_
_entity_poly.entity_id
_entity_poly.type
_entity_poly.pdbx_seq_one_letter_code
_entity_poly.pdbx_strand_id
1 'polypeptide(L)'
;MLFSPQTLFWGTAALASLIGLAAGDDSKHGPCYEGPFGDTSSAGASGGDFICDTKWMTGSTVTGIEVWASKGQINGIQFAYGDGSKSPVRGRNVEAGNRHAAITWQDGDTITKLNIWSNKDKNAVGRIQLEVSNGQKLDVSVKHTDGVDGQPVLTHSGLLLGARGGAKEKINWIEFLFMESNIGKAEMTEIEFKEDLDEWNAKKKGIDPSFILNEVYIVNSNAKKNGTGGVEKGFYFRNSRVKTVSKDLTQSAGNSFGGSATLTVGGEIKVPLFTSATTSLGSTGTYSHDTMSSASYTETYTQTLFWEETGTIIPGRAVHCVATAATGVYRSEYNSTVTIKMADGNTFNITQPGTYTSVGWSLATSNCKDIAASEAPKTAFEAGEQPDDPEDTTSEARDVRANDYRHGTDVYRWFKIPGGGGRKSLSP
;
A
#
# COMPACT_ATOMS: atom_id res chain seq x y z
N MET A 1 -9.22 35.57 15.40
CA MET A 1 -9.02 34.11 15.30
C MET A 1 -9.20 33.76 13.83
N LEU A 2 -8.10 33.51 13.13
CA LEU A 2 -8.04 33.20 11.70
C LEU A 2 -8.06 31.68 11.55
N PHE A 3 -9.02 31.15 10.79
CA PHE A 3 -9.03 29.76 10.37
C PHE A 3 -8.38 29.63 8.99
N SER A 4 -7.41 28.71 8.90
CA SER A 4 -6.70 28.31 7.68
C SER A 4 -7.49 27.21 6.93
N PRO A 5 -7.68 27.29 5.60
CA PRO A 5 -8.21 26.19 4.82
C PRO A 5 -7.06 25.42 4.16
N GLN A 6 -6.70 24.27 4.71
CA GLN A 6 -5.92 23.26 3.99
C GLN A 6 -6.60 21.90 4.13
N THR A 7 -6.57 21.15 3.03
CA THR A 7 -6.94 19.74 2.85
C THR A 7 -8.44 19.41 2.75
N LEU A 8 -8.97 19.60 1.54
CA LEU A 8 -10.15 18.86 1.07
C LEU A 8 -9.90 18.37 -0.36
N PHE A 9 -9.24 17.22 -0.48
CA PHE A 9 -9.29 16.38 -1.68
C PHE A 9 -9.43 14.93 -1.22
N TRP A 10 -10.62 14.58 -0.76
CA TRP A 10 -11.08 13.19 -0.74
C TRP A 10 -11.69 12.90 -2.10
N GLY A 11 -10.83 12.54 -3.06
CA GLY A 11 -11.28 11.92 -4.31
C GLY A 11 -11.58 10.46 -4.02
N THR A 12 -12.85 10.15 -3.73
CA THR A 12 -13.35 8.78 -3.64
C THR A 12 -13.33 8.14 -5.04
N ALA A 13 -12.20 7.54 -5.41
CA ALA A 13 -12.17 6.59 -6.50
C ALA A 13 -12.90 5.32 -6.03
N ALA A 14 -14.18 5.20 -6.40
CA ALA A 14 -14.93 3.97 -6.27
C ALA A 14 -14.35 2.94 -7.24
N LEU A 15 -13.29 2.24 -6.82
CA LEU A 15 -12.81 1.03 -7.49
C LEU A 15 -13.87 -0.06 -7.28
N ALA A 16 -14.71 -0.26 -8.30
CA ALA A 16 -15.54 -1.43 -8.43
C ALA A 16 -14.64 -2.64 -8.68
N SER A 17 -14.11 -3.23 -7.61
CA SER A 17 -13.42 -4.51 -7.66
C SER A 17 -14.45 -5.61 -7.89
N LEU A 18 -14.61 -5.99 -9.17
CA LEU A 18 -15.15 -7.28 -9.57
C LEU A 18 -14.17 -8.37 -9.08
N ILE A 19 -14.21 -8.68 -7.79
CA ILE A 19 -13.60 -9.90 -7.26
C ILE A 19 -14.50 -11.04 -7.73
N GLY A 20 -14.05 -11.71 -8.78
CA GLY A 20 -14.67 -12.92 -9.29
C GLY A 20 -14.84 -13.92 -8.16
N LEU A 21 -16.07 -14.40 -7.99
CA LEU A 21 -16.37 -15.64 -7.31
C LEU A 21 -15.52 -16.73 -7.97
N ALA A 22 -14.42 -17.12 -7.32
CA ALA A 22 -13.74 -18.38 -7.59
C ALA A 22 -14.64 -19.52 -7.10
N ALA A 23 -15.73 -19.76 -7.84
CA ALA A 23 -16.54 -20.95 -7.74
C ALA A 23 -16.05 -21.90 -8.83
N GLY A 24 -15.27 -22.92 -8.46
CA GLY A 24 -14.95 -23.97 -9.43
C GLY A 24 -13.71 -24.82 -9.20
N ASP A 25 -13.12 -24.87 -8.01
CA ASP A 25 -12.18 -25.96 -7.70
C ASP A 25 -12.85 -26.94 -6.73
N ASP A 26 -13.11 -28.15 -7.22
CA ASP A 26 -13.72 -29.29 -6.51
C ASP A 26 -12.72 -29.94 -5.53
N SER A 27 -11.75 -29.15 -5.07
CA SER A 27 -10.88 -29.52 -3.97
C SER A 27 -11.75 -29.51 -2.71
N LYS A 28 -11.83 -30.67 -2.05
CA LYS A 28 -12.56 -30.90 -0.79
C LYS A 28 -12.09 -30.01 0.39
N HIS A 29 -11.30 -28.98 0.12
CA HIS A 29 -10.56 -28.15 1.04
C HIS A 29 -10.61 -26.66 0.65
N GLY A 30 -11.79 -26.16 0.29
CA GLY A 30 -11.98 -24.72 0.06
C GLY A 30 -11.68 -23.86 1.30
N PRO A 31 -11.76 -22.52 1.19
CA PRO A 31 -11.39 -21.57 2.26
C PRO A 31 -12.19 -21.69 3.57
N CYS A 32 -13.23 -22.52 3.61
CA CYS A 32 -13.96 -22.83 4.84
C CYS A 32 -13.46 -24.06 5.58
N TYR A 33 -12.60 -24.87 4.99
CA TYR A 33 -12.00 -26.04 5.63
C TYR A 33 -10.53 -25.79 5.96
N GLU A 34 -9.85 -25.02 5.12
CA GLU A 34 -8.48 -24.59 5.33
C GLU A 34 -8.46 -23.09 5.63
N GLY A 35 -7.81 -22.74 6.73
CA GLY A 35 -7.63 -21.36 7.17
C GLY A 35 -6.95 -21.34 8.52
N PRO A 36 -6.60 -20.15 9.03
CA PRO A 36 -5.98 -19.98 10.35
C PRO A 36 -7.01 -20.12 11.47
N PHE A 37 -7.85 -21.16 11.38
CA PHE A 37 -8.98 -21.38 12.29
C PHE A 37 -8.54 -22.22 13.48
N GLY A 38 -8.90 -21.80 14.67
CA GLY A 38 -8.78 -22.67 15.84
C GLY A 38 -9.94 -23.67 15.92
N ASP A 39 -9.81 -24.64 16.83
CA ASP A 39 -10.87 -25.60 17.12
C ASP A 39 -12.20 -24.91 17.50
N THR A 40 -13.30 -25.35 16.92
CA THR A 40 -14.61 -24.73 17.18
C THR A 40 -15.69 -25.79 17.30
N SER A 41 -16.87 -25.39 17.77
CA SER A 41 -18.02 -26.26 17.93
C SER A 41 -19.15 -25.82 17.00
N SER A 42 -19.99 -26.79 16.62
CA SER A 42 -21.17 -26.54 15.79
C SER A 42 -22.45 -26.90 16.54
N ALA A 43 -23.55 -26.23 16.20
CA ALA A 43 -24.87 -26.54 16.72
C ALA A 43 -25.84 -26.85 15.59
N GLY A 44 -26.85 -27.68 15.87
CA GLY A 44 -27.86 -28.11 14.91
C GLY A 44 -27.66 -29.55 14.42
N ALA A 45 -28.23 -29.87 13.26
CA ALA A 45 -28.09 -31.18 12.63
C ALA A 45 -27.63 -31.05 11.18
N SER A 46 -26.94 -32.09 10.71
CA SER A 46 -26.56 -32.22 9.31
C SER A 46 -27.78 -32.08 8.39
N GLY A 47 -27.60 -31.35 7.30
CA GLY A 47 -28.64 -31.06 6.31
C GLY A 47 -28.57 -29.62 5.81
N GLY A 48 -29.44 -29.28 4.87
CA GLY A 48 -29.40 -28.00 4.16
C GLY A 48 -28.31 -27.95 3.09
N ASP A 49 -28.31 -26.87 2.32
CA ASP A 49 -27.27 -26.58 1.33
C ASP A 49 -26.04 -26.04 2.08
N PHE A 50 -24.85 -26.48 1.68
CA PHE A 50 -23.61 -26.07 2.33
C PHE A 50 -23.39 -24.57 2.22
N ILE A 51 -22.93 -23.96 3.31
CA ILE A 51 -22.61 -22.55 3.42
C ILE A 51 -21.14 -22.40 3.77
N CYS A 52 -20.51 -21.48 3.05
CA CYS A 52 -19.18 -20.98 3.34
C CYS A 52 -19.21 -19.46 3.24
N ASP A 53 -19.27 -18.76 4.38
CA ASP A 53 -19.29 -17.31 4.45
C ASP A 53 -18.06 -16.82 5.20
N THR A 54 -16.93 -16.74 4.50
CA THR A 54 -15.67 -16.19 5.03
C THR A 54 -14.95 -15.37 3.97
N LYS A 55 -14.18 -14.38 4.42
CA LYS A 55 -13.33 -13.52 3.58
C LYS A 55 -11.90 -13.43 4.12
N TRP A 56 -11.47 -14.44 4.89
CA TRP A 56 -10.16 -14.41 5.53
C TRP A 56 -9.00 -14.33 4.52
N MET A 57 -9.15 -14.92 3.33
CA MET A 57 -8.12 -14.90 2.27
C MET A 57 -7.85 -13.49 1.71
N THR A 58 -8.77 -12.54 1.92
CA THR A 58 -8.56 -11.13 1.56
C THR A 58 -8.20 -10.27 2.78
N GLY A 59 -7.98 -10.89 3.94
CA GLY A 59 -7.71 -10.21 5.21
C GLY A 59 -8.92 -9.54 5.86
N SER A 60 -10.15 -9.86 5.44
CA SER A 60 -11.35 -9.24 6.00
C SER A 60 -11.98 -10.12 7.09
N THR A 61 -12.27 -9.51 8.24
CA THR A 61 -12.96 -10.12 9.38
C THR A 61 -14.46 -9.82 9.35
N VAL A 62 -15.25 -10.62 10.05
CA VAL A 62 -16.65 -10.31 10.33
C VAL A 62 -16.72 -9.16 11.34
N THR A 63 -17.47 -8.14 11.00
CA THR A 63 -17.74 -6.93 11.83
C THR A 63 -19.20 -6.79 12.20
N GLY A 64 -20.04 -7.73 11.82
CA GLY A 64 -21.43 -7.73 12.21
C GLY A 64 -22.14 -9.04 11.90
N ILE A 65 -23.21 -9.28 12.64
CA ILE A 65 -24.08 -10.42 12.45
C ILE A 65 -25.54 -9.96 12.60
N GLU A 66 -26.38 -10.50 11.73
CA GLU A 66 -27.82 -10.30 11.76
C GLU A 66 -28.51 -11.66 11.74
N VAL A 67 -29.42 -11.89 12.68
CA VAL A 67 -30.04 -13.21 12.90
C VAL A 67 -31.55 -13.08 12.96
N TRP A 68 -32.25 -13.97 12.23
CA TRP A 68 -33.70 -14.08 12.22
C TRP A 68 -34.13 -15.42 12.82
N ALA A 69 -35.08 -15.40 13.76
CA ALA A 69 -35.62 -16.59 14.40
C ALA A 69 -37.15 -16.66 14.31
N SER A 70 -37.67 -17.88 14.29
CA SER A 70 -39.09 -18.17 14.47
C SER A 70 -39.35 -18.87 15.82
N LYS A 71 -40.55 -19.43 15.99
CA LYS A 71 -40.92 -20.14 17.22
C LYS A 71 -40.03 -21.35 17.53
N GLY A 72 -39.48 -22.02 16.50
CA GLY A 72 -38.81 -23.32 16.66
C GLY A 72 -37.38 -23.41 16.14
N GLN A 73 -36.88 -22.42 15.38
CA GLN A 73 -35.53 -22.44 14.82
C GLN A 73 -35.02 -21.03 14.47
N ILE A 74 -33.70 -20.90 14.33
CA ILE A 74 -33.08 -19.80 13.59
C ILE A 74 -33.38 -20.00 12.11
N ASN A 75 -34.08 -19.05 11.51
CA ASN A 75 -34.49 -19.08 10.12
C ASN A 75 -33.39 -18.58 9.20
N GLY A 76 -32.64 -17.56 9.60
CA GLY A 76 -31.62 -16.98 8.74
C GLY A 76 -30.50 -16.27 9.48
N ILE A 77 -29.41 -16.05 8.76
CA ILE A 77 -28.23 -15.33 9.24
C ILE A 77 -27.58 -14.56 8.08
N GLN A 78 -27.00 -13.40 8.38
CA GLN A 78 -26.18 -12.61 7.47
C GLN A 78 -24.98 -12.04 8.23
N PHE A 79 -23.83 -11.97 7.57
CA PHE A 79 -22.61 -11.39 8.10
C PHE A 79 -22.30 -10.06 7.41
N ALA A 80 -21.78 -9.10 8.17
CA ALA A 80 -21.10 -7.92 7.65
C ALA A 80 -19.59 -8.09 7.86
N TYR A 81 -18.80 -7.54 6.94
CA TYR A 81 -17.34 -7.66 6.93
C TYR A 81 -16.66 -6.29 7.06
N GLY A 82 -15.39 -6.29 7.49
CA GLY A 82 -14.59 -5.06 7.63
C GLY A 82 -14.37 -4.30 6.32
N ASP A 83 -14.51 -4.97 5.17
CA ASP A 83 -14.51 -4.33 3.85
C ASP A 83 -15.83 -3.57 3.52
N GLY A 84 -16.78 -3.52 4.46
CA GLY A 84 -18.10 -2.90 4.32
C GLY A 84 -19.12 -3.75 3.57
N SER A 85 -18.73 -4.91 3.04
CA SER A 85 -19.63 -5.82 2.34
C SER A 85 -20.48 -6.65 3.31
N LYS A 86 -21.49 -7.34 2.76
CA LYS A 86 -22.31 -8.31 3.48
C LYS A 86 -22.34 -9.64 2.74
N SER A 87 -22.44 -10.74 3.48
CA SER A 87 -22.76 -12.06 2.90
C SER A 87 -24.19 -12.06 2.33
N PRO A 88 -24.55 -13.01 1.46
CA PRO A 88 -25.96 -13.33 1.23
C PRO A 88 -26.66 -13.68 2.54
N VAL A 89 -27.96 -13.42 2.63
CA VAL A 89 -28.78 -14.01 3.69
C VAL A 89 -28.82 -15.51 3.46
N ARG A 90 -28.37 -16.27 4.45
CA ARG A 90 -28.48 -17.73 4.47
C ARG A 90 -29.78 -18.11 5.18
N GLY A 91 -30.50 -19.11 4.66
CA GLY A 91 -31.81 -19.46 5.17
C GLY A 91 -32.91 -18.50 4.67
N ARG A 92 -33.79 -18.06 5.58
CA ARG A 92 -34.88 -17.12 5.28
C ARG A 92 -34.90 -15.94 6.26
N ASN A 93 -35.15 -14.75 5.74
CA ASN A 93 -35.39 -13.50 6.49
C ASN A 93 -36.90 -13.21 6.67
N VAL A 94 -37.74 -14.23 6.86
CA VAL A 94 -39.20 -14.02 6.94
C VAL A 94 -39.58 -13.27 8.23
N GLU A 95 -40.43 -12.23 8.09
CA GLU A 95 -40.96 -11.39 9.19
C GLU A 95 -41.89 -12.11 10.19
N ALA A 96 -42.12 -13.43 10.05
CA ALA A 96 -43.13 -14.12 10.84
C ALA A 96 -42.63 -14.47 12.27
N GLY A 97 -42.62 -13.49 13.17
CA GLY A 97 -42.51 -13.71 14.63
C GLY A 97 -41.69 -12.74 15.47
N ASN A 98 -41.28 -11.56 14.96
CA ASN A 98 -40.59 -10.47 15.65
C ASN A 98 -39.25 -10.79 16.37
N ARG A 99 -38.67 -11.99 16.21
CA ARG A 99 -37.40 -12.34 16.86
C ARG A 99 -36.25 -12.18 15.89
N HIS A 100 -35.75 -10.97 15.84
CA HIS A 100 -34.63 -10.55 15.03
C HIS A 100 -33.74 -9.64 15.86
N ALA A 101 -32.44 -9.74 15.65
CA ALA A 101 -31.51 -8.74 16.12
C ALA A 101 -30.28 -8.69 15.21
N ALA A 102 -29.69 -7.50 15.15
CA ALA A 102 -28.46 -7.23 14.44
C ALA A 102 -27.51 -6.51 15.39
N ILE A 103 -26.23 -6.83 15.28
CA ILE A 103 -25.16 -6.05 15.91
C ILE A 103 -24.02 -5.87 14.92
N THR A 104 -23.32 -4.75 15.04
CA THR A 104 -22.11 -4.44 14.30
C THR A 104 -21.09 -3.83 15.25
N TRP A 105 -19.83 -4.19 15.11
CA TRP A 105 -18.69 -3.73 15.90
C TRP A 105 -17.61 -3.13 15.00
N GLN A 106 -16.61 -2.50 15.62
CA GLN A 106 -15.51 -1.90 14.87
C GLN A 106 -14.50 -2.97 14.47
N ASP A 107 -13.75 -2.67 13.41
CA ASP A 107 -12.56 -3.43 13.06
C ASP A 107 -11.61 -3.51 14.28
N GLY A 108 -11.23 -4.74 14.65
CA GLY A 108 -10.34 -5.01 15.80
C GLY A 108 -11.07 -5.32 17.11
N ASP A 109 -12.38 -5.03 17.22
CA ASP A 109 -13.19 -5.57 18.32
C ASP A 109 -13.25 -7.10 18.22
N THR A 110 -13.19 -7.78 19.38
CA THR A 110 -13.13 -9.24 19.48
C THR A 110 -14.40 -9.80 20.12
N ILE A 111 -14.78 -11.01 19.74
CA ILE A 111 -15.85 -11.76 20.41
C ILE A 111 -15.26 -12.42 21.66
N THR A 112 -15.70 -11.96 22.82
CA THR A 112 -15.22 -12.45 24.13
C THR A 112 -16.00 -13.66 24.62
N LYS A 113 -17.21 -13.85 24.10
CA LYS A 113 -18.06 -15.00 24.43
C LYS A 113 -18.97 -15.33 23.25
N LEU A 114 -19.07 -16.62 22.93
CA LEU A 114 -20.07 -17.15 22.01
C LEU A 114 -20.66 -18.44 22.58
N ASN A 115 -21.98 -18.53 22.56
CA ASN A 115 -22.71 -19.76 22.85
C ASN A 115 -23.70 -20.01 21.74
N ILE A 116 -23.82 -21.28 21.36
CA ILE A 116 -24.75 -21.75 20.34
C ILE A 116 -25.58 -22.91 20.90
N TRP A 117 -26.84 -22.97 20.51
CA TRP A 117 -27.76 -24.03 20.91
C TRP A 117 -28.36 -24.68 19.69
N SER A 118 -28.58 -25.98 19.78
CA SER A 118 -29.56 -26.63 18.90
C SER A 118 -30.97 -26.30 19.39
N ASN A 119 -31.96 -26.34 18.50
CA ASN A 119 -33.35 -26.28 18.93
C ASN A 119 -33.75 -27.55 19.72
N LYS A 120 -34.94 -27.55 20.31
CA LYS A 120 -35.45 -28.65 21.14
C LYS A 120 -35.37 -30.02 20.45
N ASP A 121 -35.68 -30.06 19.16
CA ASP A 121 -35.69 -31.30 18.36
C ASP A 121 -34.28 -31.67 17.83
N LYS A 122 -33.26 -30.87 18.18
CA LYS A 122 -31.86 -31.00 17.72
C LYS A 122 -31.72 -31.13 16.21
N ASN A 123 -32.60 -30.48 15.44
CA ASN A 123 -32.65 -30.58 13.98
C ASN A 123 -32.34 -29.25 13.26
N ALA A 124 -32.05 -28.20 14.03
CA ALA A 124 -31.69 -26.87 13.56
C ALA A 124 -30.96 -26.10 14.67
N VAL A 125 -30.39 -24.95 14.33
CA VAL A 125 -29.90 -23.98 15.32
C VAL A 125 -31.10 -23.35 16.04
N GLY A 126 -31.02 -23.25 17.37
CA GLY A 126 -32.09 -22.75 18.24
C GLY A 126 -31.79 -21.42 18.93
N ARG A 127 -30.52 -21.10 19.19
CA ARG A 127 -30.12 -19.81 19.76
C ARG A 127 -28.68 -19.49 19.42
N ILE A 128 -28.42 -18.21 19.26
CA ILE A 128 -27.07 -17.63 19.13
C ILE A 128 -26.98 -16.52 20.17
N GLN A 129 -25.98 -16.60 21.04
CA GLN A 129 -25.67 -15.56 22.02
C GLN A 129 -24.19 -15.21 21.92
N LEU A 130 -23.88 -13.93 21.73
CA LEU A 130 -22.50 -13.47 21.71
C LEU A 130 -22.30 -12.14 22.44
N GLU A 131 -21.08 -11.92 22.89
CA GLU A 131 -20.61 -10.69 23.53
C GLU A 131 -19.32 -10.21 22.86
N VAL A 132 -19.25 -8.91 22.58
CA VAL A 132 -18.11 -8.25 21.95
C VAL A 132 -17.28 -7.54 23.03
N SER A 133 -15.98 -7.36 22.80
CA SER A 133 -15.03 -6.66 23.70
C SER A 133 -15.47 -5.25 24.09
N ASN A 134 -16.22 -4.58 23.22
CA ASN A 134 -16.79 -3.26 23.47
C ASN A 134 -18.07 -3.28 24.34
N GLY A 135 -18.49 -4.46 24.82
CA GLY A 135 -19.66 -4.65 25.68
C GLY A 135 -21.00 -4.85 24.94
N GLN A 136 -21.02 -4.76 23.60
CA GLN A 136 -22.22 -5.08 22.82
C GLN A 136 -22.57 -6.57 22.94
N LYS A 137 -23.87 -6.87 22.91
CA LYS A 137 -24.39 -8.25 23.05
C LYS A 137 -25.47 -8.51 22.03
N LEU A 138 -25.48 -9.74 21.50
CA LEU A 138 -26.58 -10.29 20.71
C LEU A 138 -27.11 -11.52 21.43
N ASP A 139 -28.42 -11.64 21.51
CA ASP A 139 -29.08 -12.84 22.04
C ASP A 139 -30.36 -13.09 21.27
N VAL A 140 -30.30 -14.02 20.32
CA VAL A 140 -31.45 -14.39 19.49
C VAL A 140 -31.78 -15.85 19.76
N SER A 141 -32.98 -16.09 20.31
CA SER A 141 -33.44 -17.41 20.75
C SER A 141 -34.84 -17.75 20.24
N VAL A 142 -35.08 -19.03 20.00
CA VAL A 142 -36.43 -19.57 19.73
C VAL A 142 -37.23 -19.68 21.03
N LYS A 143 -38.55 -19.90 20.95
CA LYS A 143 -39.42 -19.85 22.14
C LYS A 143 -39.13 -20.97 23.15
N HIS A 144 -38.50 -22.05 22.72
CA HIS A 144 -38.33 -23.28 23.50
C HIS A 144 -36.89 -23.81 23.44
N THR A 145 -35.92 -23.01 23.87
CA THR A 145 -34.55 -23.51 24.13
C THR A 145 -34.37 -24.04 25.55
N ASP A 146 -35.38 -23.90 26.41
CA ASP A 146 -35.33 -24.31 27.80
C ASP A 146 -35.11 -25.83 27.90
N GLY A 147 -34.10 -26.24 28.67
CA GLY A 147 -33.72 -27.65 28.88
C GLY A 147 -32.68 -28.21 27.89
N VAL A 148 -32.15 -27.40 26.97
CA VAL A 148 -30.96 -27.76 26.18
C VAL A 148 -29.80 -26.88 26.64
N ASP A 149 -28.72 -27.50 27.12
CA ASP A 149 -27.53 -26.77 27.52
C ASP A 149 -26.87 -26.11 26.30
N GLY A 150 -26.44 -24.86 26.49
CA GLY A 150 -25.69 -24.12 25.49
C GLY A 150 -24.32 -24.72 25.32
N GLN A 151 -23.87 -24.84 24.09
CA GLN A 151 -22.50 -25.21 23.81
C GLN A 151 -21.67 -23.92 23.76
N PRO A 152 -20.76 -23.71 24.73
CA PRO A 152 -19.78 -22.65 24.59
C PRO A 152 -18.89 -22.93 23.38
N VAL A 153 -18.60 -21.89 22.62
CA VAL A 153 -17.66 -21.93 21.49
C VAL A 153 -16.36 -21.31 21.96
N LEU A 154 -15.24 -21.99 21.67
CA LEU A 154 -13.90 -21.44 21.86
C LEU A 154 -13.70 -20.29 20.88
N THR A 155 -13.52 -19.07 21.39
CA THR A 155 -13.37 -17.88 20.55
C THR A 155 -11.93 -17.61 20.14
N HIS A 156 -10.94 -18.31 20.71
CA HIS A 156 -9.51 -18.15 20.42
C HIS A 156 -9.04 -16.69 20.56
N SER A 157 -8.51 -16.07 19.50
CA SER A 157 -8.18 -14.64 19.46
C SER A 157 -9.40 -13.72 19.60
N GLY A 158 -10.60 -14.26 19.40
CA GLY A 158 -11.87 -13.53 19.34
C GLY A 158 -12.12 -12.86 17.98
N LEU A 159 -11.19 -12.90 17.04
CA LEU A 159 -11.40 -12.39 15.68
C LEU A 159 -12.23 -13.39 14.88
N LEU A 160 -13.47 -13.01 14.57
CA LEU A 160 -14.38 -13.84 13.77
C LEU A 160 -14.05 -13.69 12.27
N LEU A 161 -13.68 -14.79 11.62
CA LEU A 161 -13.30 -14.82 10.20
C LEU A 161 -14.47 -15.17 9.27
N GLY A 162 -15.52 -15.77 9.82
CA GLY A 162 -16.68 -16.20 9.06
C GLY A 162 -17.47 -17.30 9.75
N ALA A 163 -18.29 -17.99 8.97
CA ALA A 163 -18.97 -19.20 9.41
C ALA A 163 -19.10 -20.19 8.27
N ARG A 164 -19.21 -21.47 8.63
CA ARG A 164 -19.65 -22.53 7.74
C ARG A 164 -20.87 -23.23 8.32
N GLY A 165 -21.64 -23.89 7.47
CA GLY A 165 -22.88 -24.50 7.93
C GLY A 165 -23.69 -25.16 6.85
N GLY A 166 -24.96 -25.40 7.18
CA GLY A 166 -25.98 -25.84 6.24
C GLY A 166 -27.24 -25.03 6.42
N ALA A 167 -27.83 -24.53 5.33
CA ALA A 167 -29.14 -23.89 5.39
C ALA A 167 -29.99 -24.16 4.16
N LYS A 168 -31.30 -24.05 4.36
CA LYS A 168 -32.28 -23.99 3.28
C LYS A 168 -33.39 -23.02 3.65
N GLU A 169 -34.42 -23.51 4.34
CA GLU A 169 -35.50 -22.68 4.87
C GLU A 169 -35.20 -22.14 6.28
N LYS A 170 -34.18 -22.72 6.92
CA LYS A 170 -33.68 -22.47 8.26
C LYS A 170 -32.18 -22.73 8.29
N ILE A 171 -31.52 -22.34 9.38
CA ILE A 171 -30.13 -22.73 9.64
C ILE A 171 -30.13 -24.12 10.27
N ASN A 172 -29.77 -25.13 9.49
CA ASN A 172 -29.73 -26.54 9.90
C ASN A 172 -28.60 -26.77 10.91
N TRP A 173 -27.41 -26.28 10.57
CA TRP A 173 -26.27 -26.25 11.47
C TRP A 173 -25.34 -25.09 11.14
N ILE A 174 -24.57 -24.64 12.12
CA ILE A 174 -23.59 -23.57 11.95
C ILE A 174 -22.38 -23.79 12.84
N GLU A 175 -21.23 -23.37 12.34
CA GLU A 175 -19.94 -23.37 12.98
C GLU A 175 -19.27 -22.02 12.71
N PHE A 176 -18.83 -21.34 13.78
CA PHE A 176 -18.18 -20.04 13.67
C PHE A 176 -16.67 -20.23 13.58
N LEU A 177 -16.05 -19.56 12.62
CA LEU A 177 -14.64 -19.71 12.29
C LEU A 177 -13.85 -18.58 12.95
N PHE A 178 -13.19 -18.86 14.07
CA PHE A 178 -12.35 -17.90 14.78
C PHE A 178 -10.88 -18.09 14.43
N MET A 179 -10.15 -16.99 14.35
CA MET A 179 -8.71 -17.05 14.17
C MET A 179 -8.04 -17.70 15.39
N GLU A 180 -7.22 -18.73 15.15
CA GLU A 180 -6.61 -19.62 16.17
C GLU A 180 -5.79 -18.86 17.22
N SER A 181 -5.05 -17.85 16.79
CA SER A 181 -4.17 -17.07 17.66
C SER A 181 -4.14 -15.61 17.24
N ASN A 182 -3.71 -14.74 18.14
CA ASN A 182 -3.57 -13.33 17.84
C ASN A 182 -2.53 -13.12 16.73
N ILE A 183 -2.70 -12.07 15.93
CA ILE A 183 -1.69 -11.73 14.94
C ILE A 183 -0.48 -11.14 15.64
N GLY A 184 0.70 -11.69 15.36
CA GLY A 184 1.97 -11.17 15.85
C GLY A 184 2.59 -10.17 14.88
N LYS A 185 2.63 -10.51 13.59
CA LYS A 185 3.25 -9.68 12.54
C LYS A 185 2.55 -9.90 11.20
N ALA A 186 2.45 -8.85 10.39
CA ALA A 186 2.00 -8.92 9.01
C ALA A 186 3.08 -8.28 8.11
N GLU A 187 3.53 -9.01 7.11
CA GLU A 187 4.59 -8.55 6.20
C GLU A 187 4.18 -8.71 4.74
N MET A 188 4.29 -7.64 3.96
CA MET A 188 4.22 -7.71 2.51
C MET A 188 5.53 -8.30 1.99
N THR A 189 5.50 -9.51 1.45
CA THR A 189 6.70 -10.28 1.05
C THR A 189 6.91 -10.31 -0.45
N GLU A 190 5.86 -10.10 -1.24
CA GLU A 190 5.92 -10.16 -2.70
C GLU A 190 4.93 -9.17 -3.32
N ILE A 191 5.29 -8.61 -4.48
CA ILE A 191 4.45 -7.74 -5.29
C ILE A 191 4.48 -8.23 -6.74
N GLU A 192 3.30 -8.46 -7.30
CA GLU A 192 3.06 -8.74 -8.70
C GLU A 192 2.32 -7.56 -9.34
N PHE A 193 2.98 -6.84 -10.25
CA PHE A 193 2.37 -5.74 -10.99
C PHE A 193 1.49 -6.28 -12.12
N LYS A 194 0.31 -5.69 -12.30
CA LYS A 194 -0.61 -6.09 -13.39
C LYS A 194 -0.10 -5.71 -14.78
N GLU A 195 0.80 -4.73 -14.84
CA GLU A 195 1.32 -4.22 -16.09
C GLU A 195 2.74 -4.76 -16.32
N ASP A 196 2.98 -5.23 -17.53
CA ASP A 196 4.27 -5.75 -17.96
C ASP A 196 5.27 -4.61 -18.20
N LEU A 197 6.44 -4.73 -17.59
CA LEU A 197 7.45 -3.67 -17.62
C LEU A 197 8.08 -3.52 -19.01
N ASP A 198 8.25 -4.62 -19.74
CA ASP A 198 8.84 -4.61 -21.08
C ASP A 198 7.91 -3.95 -22.08
N GLU A 199 6.60 -4.22 -22.01
CA GLU A 199 5.58 -3.50 -22.76
C GLU A 199 5.54 -2.00 -22.43
N TRP A 200 5.64 -1.66 -21.15
CA TRP A 200 5.64 -0.26 -20.70
C TRP A 200 6.85 0.49 -21.27
N ASN A 201 8.01 -0.15 -21.25
CA ASN A 201 9.27 0.35 -21.81
C ASN A 201 9.23 0.48 -23.33
N ALA A 202 8.65 -0.49 -24.04
CA ALA A 202 8.48 -0.45 -25.49
C ALA A 202 7.58 0.71 -25.92
N LYS A 203 6.52 0.99 -25.15
CA LYS A 203 5.58 2.09 -25.40
C LYS A 203 6.07 3.46 -24.88
N LYS A 204 7.17 3.50 -24.11
CA LYS A 204 7.66 4.70 -23.40
C LYS A 204 6.55 5.39 -22.58
N LYS A 205 5.61 4.62 -22.04
CA LYS A 205 4.43 5.15 -21.33
C LYS A 205 4.89 5.90 -20.08
N GLY A 206 4.37 7.12 -19.88
CA GLY A 206 4.72 7.94 -18.72
C GLY A 206 6.14 8.53 -18.73
N ILE A 207 6.91 8.37 -19.81
CA ILE A 207 8.23 8.98 -19.97
C ILE A 207 8.10 10.28 -20.78
N ASP A 208 8.57 11.38 -20.22
CA ASP A 208 8.84 12.62 -20.95
C ASP A 208 10.37 12.73 -21.12
N PRO A 209 10.90 12.54 -22.35
CA PRO A 209 12.34 12.54 -22.57
C PRO A 209 12.98 13.95 -22.57
N SER A 210 12.17 15.02 -22.60
CA SER A 210 12.65 16.38 -22.86
C SER A 210 11.99 17.42 -21.95
N PHE A 211 11.83 17.09 -20.67
CA PHE A 211 11.30 18.02 -19.68
C PHE A 211 12.24 19.23 -19.55
N ILE A 212 11.75 20.43 -19.87
CA ILE A 212 12.54 21.66 -19.84
C ILE A 212 12.75 22.10 -18.38
N LEU A 213 14.02 22.13 -17.96
CA LEU A 213 14.43 22.62 -16.64
C LEU A 213 14.67 24.12 -16.63
N ASN A 214 15.25 24.63 -17.72
CA ASN A 214 15.52 26.05 -17.94
C ASN A 214 15.73 26.32 -19.43
N GLU A 215 15.39 27.51 -19.88
CA GLU A 215 15.58 28.00 -21.24
C GLU A 215 16.01 29.46 -21.18
N VAL A 216 17.11 29.80 -21.84
CA VAL A 216 17.62 31.17 -21.91
C VAL A 216 18.10 31.50 -23.32
N TYR A 217 17.99 32.77 -23.66
CA TYR A 217 18.58 33.35 -24.87
C TYR A 217 19.61 34.38 -24.41
N ILE A 218 20.84 34.27 -24.92
CA ILE A 218 21.94 35.18 -24.58
C ILE A 218 22.43 35.82 -25.87
N VAL A 219 22.40 37.14 -25.98
CA VAL A 219 22.71 37.90 -27.20
C VAL A 219 23.99 38.71 -27.04
N ASN A 220 24.78 38.80 -28.11
CA ASN A 220 25.86 39.80 -28.19
C ASN A 220 25.41 40.93 -29.14
N SER A 221 24.77 41.95 -28.56
CA SER A 221 24.17 43.06 -29.31
C SER A 221 25.20 44.04 -29.88
N ASN A 222 26.49 43.87 -29.56
CA ASN A 222 27.59 44.70 -30.07
C ASN A 222 27.91 44.43 -31.55
N ALA A 223 26.89 44.40 -32.41
CA ALA A 223 27.08 44.36 -33.85
C ALA A 223 27.99 45.52 -34.30
N LYS A 224 28.93 45.25 -35.22
CA LYS A 224 29.89 46.24 -35.74
C LYS A 224 29.18 47.56 -36.08
N LYS A 225 29.41 48.61 -35.29
CA LYS A 225 29.05 49.98 -35.69
C LYS A 225 30.28 50.60 -36.34
N ASN A 226 30.18 50.93 -37.63
CA ASN A 226 31.18 51.69 -38.37
C ASN A 226 32.58 51.03 -38.52
N GLY A 227 32.64 49.72 -38.76
CA GLY A 227 33.87 49.06 -39.22
C GLY A 227 34.93 48.75 -38.15
N THR A 228 34.77 49.20 -36.91
CA THR A 228 35.52 48.68 -35.75
C THR A 228 34.95 47.32 -35.36
N GLY A 229 35.82 46.31 -35.27
CA GLY A 229 35.43 44.93 -34.97
C GLY A 229 34.72 44.84 -33.62
N GLY A 230 33.50 44.29 -33.60
CA GLY A 230 32.86 43.95 -32.33
C GLY A 230 33.70 42.88 -31.60
N VAL A 231 33.59 42.86 -30.27
CA VAL A 231 34.34 41.92 -29.43
C VAL A 231 33.47 40.71 -29.12
N GLU A 232 34.05 39.52 -29.20
CA GLU A 232 33.41 38.28 -28.72
C GLU A 232 33.17 38.38 -27.22
N LYS A 233 32.02 37.88 -26.76
CA LYS A 233 31.69 37.86 -25.34
C LYS A 233 31.48 36.43 -24.88
N GLY A 234 32.04 36.08 -23.72
CA GLY A 234 31.77 34.80 -23.08
C GLY A 234 30.31 34.70 -22.58
N PHE A 235 29.77 33.50 -22.52
CA PHE A 235 28.51 33.19 -21.86
C PHE A 235 28.65 32.00 -20.91
N TYR A 236 27.78 31.97 -19.90
CA TYR A 236 27.67 30.89 -18.93
C TYR A 236 26.20 30.51 -18.80
N PHE A 237 25.87 29.25 -19.08
CA PHE A 237 24.55 28.68 -18.87
C PHE A 237 24.66 27.56 -17.84
N ARG A 238 24.48 27.93 -16.57
CA ARG A 238 24.64 27.03 -15.43
C ARG A 238 23.54 27.27 -14.42
N ASN A 239 22.93 26.19 -13.93
CA ASN A 239 22.06 26.24 -12.76
C ASN A 239 21.89 24.82 -12.18
N SER A 240 21.07 24.70 -11.16
CA SER A 240 20.56 23.42 -10.68
C SER A 240 19.09 23.49 -10.32
N ARG A 241 18.41 22.35 -10.37
CA ARG A 241 17.06 22.18 -9.82
C ARG A 241 17.01 20.96 -8.93
N VAL A 242 16.43 21.11 -7.74
CA VAL A 242 16.12 19.97 -6.88
C VAL A 242 14.79 19.36 -7.34
N LYS A 243 14.78 18.05 -7.57
CA LYS A 243 13.59 17.27 -7.90
C LYS A 243 13.43 16.13 -6.92
N THR A 244 12.19 15.77 -6.64
CA THR A 244 11.88 14.62 -5.77
C THR A 244 11.75 13.37 -6.62
N VAL A 245 12.46 12.31 -6.21
CA VAL A 245 12.22 10.93 -6.63
C VAL A 245 11.31 10.29 -5.59
N SER A 246 10.28 9.58 -6.03
CA SER A 246 9.33 8.91 -5.12
C SER A 246 8.98 7.49 -5.57
N LYS A 247 8.72 6.64 -4.58
CA LYS A 247 8.10 5.33 -4.69
C LYS A 247 6.96 5.28 -3.68
N ASP A 248 5.75 5.12 -4.16
CA ASP A 248 4.52 5.22 -3.36
C ASP A 248 3.65 3.99 -3.60
N LEU A 249 3.56 3.14 -2.58
CA LEU A 249 2.64 2.01 -2.50
C LEU A 249 1.38 2.46 -1.75
N THR A 250 0.24 2.01 -2.25
CA THR A 250 -1.03 2.07 -1.52
C THR A 250 -1.60 0.66 -1.49
N GLN A 251 -2.34 0.35 -0.44
CA GLN A 251 -3.01 -0.93 -0.32
C GLN A 251 -4.46 -0.70 0.07
N SER A 252 -5.37 -1.46 -0.55
CA SER A 252 -6.81 -1.26 -0.33
C SER A 252 -7.27 -1.67 1.07
N ALA A 253 -6.47 -2.47 1.79
CA ALA A 253 -6.77 -2.96 3.13
C ALA A 253 -5.62 -2.61 4.09
N GLY A 254 -5.46 -1.32 4.40
CA GLY A 254 -4.49 -0.85 5.40
C GLY A 254 -4.67 -1.48 6.80
N ASN A 255 -5.81 -2.12 7.06
CA ASN A 255 -6.15 -2.84 8.28
C ASN A 255 -6.46 -4.31 7.98
N SER A 256 -5.47 -5.11 7.60
CA SER A 256 -5.63 -6.57 7.57
C SER A 256 -6.10 -7.05 8.94
N PHE A 257 -7.22 -7.77 8.99
CA PHE A 257 -7.83 -8.30 10.21
C PHE A 257 -8.10 -7.23 11.29
N GLY A 258 -8.66 -6.09 10.86
CA GLY A 258 -9.22 -5.08 11.75
C GLY A 258 -8.18 -4.27 12.54
N GLY A 259 -6.99 -4.07 11.99
CA GLY A 259 -5.95 -3.22 12.60
C GLY A 259 -5.16 -3.91 13.72
N SER A 260 -5.35 -5.21 13.91
CA SER A 260 -4.60 -6.03 14.87
C SER A 260 -3.12 -6.21 14.50
N ALA A 261 -2.72 -5.85 13.28
CA ALA A 261 -1.33 -5.86 12.84
C ALA A 261 -0.99 -4.62 12.00
N THR A 262 0.10 -3.94 12.37
CA THR A 262 0.75 -2.98 11.48
C THR A 262 1.40 -3.76 10.35
N LEU A 263 0.88 -3.61 9.13
CA LEU A 263 1.49 -4.22 7.95
C LEU A 263 2.78 -3.47 7.62
N THR A 264 3.90 -4.21 7.59
CA THR A 264 5.21 -3.70 7.18
C THR A 264 5.60 -4.28 5.83
N VAL A 265 6.38 -3.54 5.04
CA VAL A 265 7.07 -4.13 3.88
C VAL A 265 8.17 -5.05 4.41
N GLY A 266 8.07 -6.35 4.09
CA GLY A 266 9.04 -7.35 4.51
C GLY A 266 10.23 -7.39 3.55
N GLY A 267 11.44 -7.19 4.08
CA GLY A 267 12.67 -7.26 3.28
C GLY A 267 12.76 -6.22 2.16
N GLU A 268 13.52 -6.56 1.11
CA GLU A 268 13.64 -5.78 -0.12
C GLU A 268 12.65 -6.28 -1.17
N ILE A 269 11.69 -5.44 -1.52
CA ILE A 269 10.75 -5.71 -2.63
C ILE A 269 11.24 -5.03 -3.91
N LYS A 270 11.10 -5.71 -5.05
CA LYS A 270 11.45 -5.16 -6.36
C LYS A 270 10.30 -4.33 -6.91
N VAL A 271 10.53 -3.06 -7.18
CA VAL A 271 9.53 -2.13 -7.69
C VAL A 271 10.06 -1.38 -8.91
N PRO A 272 9.22 -1.09 -9.93
CA PRO A 272 9.63 -0.32 -11.09
C PRO A 272 10.04 1.11 -10.72
N LEU A 273 11.23 1.54 -11.15
CA LEU A 273 11.65 2.93 -11.07
C LEU A 273 12.23 3.36 -12.41
N PHE A 274 11.95 4.60 -12.79
CA PHE A 274 12.54 5.19 -13.98
C PHE A 274 14.05 5.36 -13.78
N THR A 275 14.83 4.76 -14.68
CA THR A 275 16.26 4.96 -14.81
C THR A 275 16.58 5.50 -16.20
N SER A 276 17.66 6.25 -16.32
CA SER A 276 18.09 6.81 -17.60
C SER A 276 19.54 6.47 -17.88
N ALA A 277 19.82 6.08 -19.11
CA ALA A 277 21.17 6.14 -19.66
C ALA A 277 21.32 7.45 -20.43
N THR A 278 22.29 8.28 -20.05
CA THR A 278 22.68 9.45 -20.84
C THR A 278 23.52 8.99 -22.03
N THR A 279 23.09 9.32 -23.24
CA THR A 279 23.90 9.16 -24.45
C THR A 279 24.24 10.52 -25.04
N SER A 280 25.25 10.60 -25.92
CA SER A 280 25.62 11.84 -26.62
C SER A 280 24.52 12.39 -27.54
N LEU A 281 23.46 11.62 -27.81
CA LEU A 281 22.31 11.99 -28.65
C LEU A 281 21.05 12.32 -27.83
N GLY A 282 21.12 12.30 -26.50
CA GLY A 282 20.01 12.55 -25.58
C GLY A 282 19.86 11.48 -24.50
N SER A 283 18.99 11.74 -23.52
CA SER A 283 18.66 10.79 -22.46
C SER A 283 17.61 9.80 -22.94
N THR A 284 17.98 8.53 -23.09
CA THR A 284 17.01 7.45 -23.30
C THR A 284 16.66 6.83 -21.95
N GLY A 285 15.42 7.01 -21.52
CA GLY A 285 14.89 6.47 -20.28
C GLY A 285 14.21 5.11 -20.45
N THR A 286 14.33 4.27 -19.43
CA THR A 286 13.62 2.99 -19.27
C THR A 286 13.30 2.76 -17.80
N TYR A 287 12.23 2.06 -17.50
CA TYR A 287 11.99 1.54 -16.16
C TYR A 287 12.80 0.27 -15.93
N SER A 288 13.41 0.17 -14.76
CA SER A 288 14.04 -1.05 -14.26
C SER A 288 13.51 -1.36 -12.87
N HIS A 289 13.73 -2.59 -12.40
CA HIS A 289 13.48 -2.91 -11.00
C HIS A 289 14.51 -2.22 -10.11
N ASP A 290 14.03 -1.47 -9.14
CA ASP A 290 14.77 -0.98 -7.99
C ASP A 290 14.27 -1.69 -6.73
N THR A 291 15.01 -1.61 -5.64
CA THR A 291 14.62 -2.15 -4.34
C THR A 291 13.95 -1.08 -3.50
N MET A 292 12.89 -1.43 -2.78
CA MET A 292 12.29 -0.59 -1.74
C MET A 292 12.47 -1.32 -0.41
N SER A 293 13.11 -0.65 0.55
CA SER A 293 13.47 -1.24 1.85
C SER A 293 12.48 -0.89 2.97
N SER A 294 12.40 -1.79 3.95
CA SER A 294 11.37 -1.92 4.96
C SER A 294 11.32 -0.76 5.99
N ALA A 295 10.34 0.14 5.85
CA ALA A 295 9.76 0.92 6.96
C ALA A 295 8.48 1.67 6.58
N SER A 296 8.25 1.94 5.29
CA SER A 296 7.16 2.81 4.84
C SER A 296 6.57 2.38 3.51
N TYR A 297 5.32 2.75 3.29
CA TYR A 297 4.64 2.67 1.99
C TYR A 297 5.10 3.74 1.00
N THR A 298 5.92 4.68 1.46
CA THR A 298 6.43 5.78 0.68
C THR A 298 7.92 5.94 0.95
N GLU A 299 8.72 5.87 -0.10
CA GLU A 299 10.15 6.22 -0.07
C GLU A 299 10.33 7.46 -0.96
N THR A 300 10.92 8.52 -0.40
CA THR A 300 11.25 9.72 -1.17
C THR A 300 12.67 10.17 -0.89
N TYR A 301 13.33 10.69 -1.90
CA TYR A 301 14.60 11.39 -1.77
C TYR A 301 14.69 12.50 -2.82
N THR A 302 15.58 13.46 -2.60
CA THR A 302 15.81 14.56 -3.52
C THR A 302 17.01 14.29 -4.42
N GLN A 303 16.90 14.68 -5.68
CA GLN A 303 17.96 14.64 -6.67
C GLN A 303 18.22 16.04 -7.19
N THR A 304 19.47 16.49 -7.11
CA THR A 304 19.89 17.76 -7.69
C THR A 304 20.28 17.56 -9.14
N LEU A 305 19.53 18.18 -10.04
CA LEU A 305 19.76 18.19 -11.48
C LEU A 305 20.61 19.40 -11.82
N PHE A 306 21.90 19.20 -12.06
CA PHE A 306 22.86 20.25 -12.38
C PHE A 306 23.22 20.24 -13.86
N TRP A 307 23.32 21.42 -14.47
CA TRP A 307 23.81 21.59 -15.84
C TRP A 307 24.74 22.80 -15.92
N GLU A 308 25.67 22.75 -16.88
CA GLU A 308 26.66 23.79 -17.12
C GLU A 308 27.14 23.74 -18.57
N GLU A 309 26.99 24.87 -19.28
CA GLU A 309 27.60 25.12 -20.58
C GLU A 309 28.30 26.47 -20.56
N THR A 310 29.41 26.56 -21.27
CA THR A 310 30.15 27.81 -21.44
C THR A 310 30.63 27.93 -22.87
N GLY A 311 30.79 29.16 -23.34
CA GLY A 311 31.28 29.41 -24.70
C GLY A 311 31.45 30.89 -24.98
N THR A 312 31.66 31.24 -26.25
CA THR A 312 31.75 32.62 -26.73
C THR A 312 30.71 32.90 -27.81
N ILE A 313 30.20 34.13 -27.83
CA ILE A 313 29.22 34.61 -28.81
C ILE A 313 29.87 35.74 -29.61
N ILE A 314 29.98 35.54 -30.92
CA ILE A 314 30.50 36.59 -31.81
C ILE A 314 29.48 37.74 -31.95
N PRO A 315 29.94 38.96 -32.26
CA PRO A 315 29.06 40.12 -32.46
C PRO A 315 27.88 39.89 -33.42
N GLY A 316 26.68 40.30 -33.03
CA GLY A 316 25.47 40.17 -33.85
C GLY A 316 24.88 38.77 -33.90
N ARG A 317 25.37 37.85 -33.06
CA ARG A 317 24.80 36.51 -32.85
C ARG A 317 24.19 36.41 -31.45
N ALA A 318 23.39 35.38 -31.26
CA ALA A 318 22.88 34.96 -29.96
C ALA A 318 23.04 33.45 -29.83
N VAL A 319 22.97 32.96 -28.60
CA VAL A 319 22.90 31.54 -28.30
C VAL A 319 21.58 31.24 -27.59
N HIS A 320 20.90 30.19 -28.03
CA HIS A 320 19.71 29.65 -27.39
C HIS A 320 20.10 28.40 -26.62
N CYS A 321 20.06 28.48 -25.30
CA CYS A 321 20.45 27.40 -24.41
C CYS A 321 19.22 26.82 -23.72
N VAL A 322 19.08 25.49 -23.79
CA VAL A 322 18.02 24.74 -23.14
C VAL A 322 18.64 23.66 -22.28
N ALA A 323 18.25 23.63 -20.99
CA ALA A 323 18.54 22.52 -20.10
C ALA A 323 17.30 21.64 -20.01
N THR A 324 17.48 20.34 -20.20
CA THR A 324 16.41 19.35 -20.15
C THR A 324 16.81 18.17 -19.27
N ALA A 325 15.81 17.47 -18.74
CA ALA A 325 15.97 16.14 -18.18
C ALA A 325 14.83 15.26 -18.70
N ALA A 326 15.03 13.95 -18.67
CA ALA A 326 13.94 13.01 -18.82
C ALA A 326 13.29 12.77 -17.45
N THR A 327 11.98 12.58 -17.43
CA THR A 327 11.24 12.12 -16.25
C THR A 327 10.36 10.94 -16.62
N GLY A 328 10.18 10.01 -15.69
CA GLY A 328 9.29 8.88 -15.85
C GLY A 328 8.34 8.76 -14.67
N VAL A 329 7.05 8.65 -14.97
CA VAL A 329 6.01 8.36 -13.99
C VAL A 329 5.40 7.00 -14.28
N TYR A 330 5.69 6.02 -13.42
CA TYR A 330 5.08 4.69 -13.48
C TYR A 330 3.86 4.66 -12.59
N ARG A 331 2.75 4.06 -13.06
CA ARG A 331 1.54 3.85 -12.26
C ARG A 331 0.95 2.50 -12.60
N SER A 332 0.85 1.61 -11.63
CA SER A 332 0.29 0.27 -11.88
C SER A 332 -0.48 -0.23 -10.67
N GLU A 333 -1.52 -0.99 -10.94
CA GLU A 333 -2.13 -1.83 -9.92
C GLU A 333 -1.24 -3.04 -9.66
N TYR A 334 -1.25 -3.55 -8.44
CA TYR A 334 -0.51 -4.75 -8.08
C TYR A 334 -1.33 -5.66 -7.18
N ASN A 335 -0.95 -6.94 -7.14
CA ASN A 335 -1.33 -7.88 -6.11
C ASN A 335 -0.12 -8.12 -5.22
N SER A 336 -0.31 -8.02 -3.91
CA SER A 336 0.73 -8.34 -2.93
C SER A 336 0.42 -9.62 -2.19
N THR A 337 1.46 -10.40 -1.91
CA THR A 337 1.39 -11.48 -0.92
C THR A 337 1.73 -10.89 0.44
N VAL A 338 0.80 -11.00 1.38
CA VAL A 338 1.01 -10.63 2.78
C VAL A 338 1.12 -11.90 3.60
N THR A 339 2.30 -12.12 4.18
CA THR A 339 2.57 -13.19 5.11
C THR A 339 2.20 -12.74 6.52
N ILE A 340 1.22 -13.41 7.11
CA ILE A 340 0.77 -13.19 8.47
C ILE A 340 1.43 -14.23 9.36
N LYS A 341 2.12 -13.77 10.40
CA LYS A 341 2.66 -14.59 11.47
C LYS A 341 1.82 -14.39 12.73
N MET A 342 1.22 -15.47 13.20
CA MET A 342 0.43 -15.51 14.42
C MET A 342 1.34 -15.60 15.66
N ALA A 343 0.80 -15.30 16.83
CA ALA A 343 1.52 -15.26 18.10
C ALA A 343 1.98 -16.65 18.58
N ASP A 344 1.32 -17.71 18.11
CA ASP A 344 1.73 -19.11 18.31
C ASP A 344 2.89 -19.54 17.38
N GLY A 345 3.26 -18.69 16.42
CA GLY A 345 4.32 -18.95 15.44
C GLY A 345 3.82 -19.51 14.10
N ASN A 346 2.55 -19.90 13.99
CA ASN A 346 1.94 -20.35 12.74
C ASN A 346 1.90 -19.19 11.73
N THR A 347 1.97 -19.53 10.45
CA THR A 347 1.97 -18.54 9.36
C THR A 347 0.99 -18.91 8.27
N PHE A 348 0.37 -17.90 7.67
CA PHE A 348 -0.43 -18.06 6.46
C PHE A 348 -0.26 -16.84 5.55
N ASN A 349 -0.63 -17.00 4.28
CA ASN A 349 -0.54 -15.93 3.30
C ASN A 349 -1.94 -15.49 2.87
N ILE A 350 -2.08 -14.19 2.62
CA ILE A 350 -3.24 -13.59 1.96
C ILE A 350 -2.78 -12.78 0.77
N THR A 351 -3.67 -12.58 -0.21
CA THR A 351 -3.39 -11.72 -1.35
C THR A 351 -4.19 -10.43 -1.22
N GLN A 352 -3.51 -9.30 -1.36
CA GLN A 352 -4.12 -7.97 -1.24
C GLN A 352 -3.79 -7.10 -2.44
N PRO A 353 -4.80 -6.50 -3.10
CA PRO A 353 -4.55 -5.58 -4.18
C PRO A 353 -4.08 -4.22 -3.64
N GLY A 354 -3.37 -3.50 -4.50
CA GLY A 354 -2.91 -2.15 -4.22
C GLY A 354 -2.60 -1.37 -5.50
N THR A 355 -2.17 -0.13 -5.33
CA THR A 355 -1.65 0.67 -6.44
C THR A 355 -0.28 1.22 -6.10
N TYR A 356 0.59 1.26 -7.11
CA TYR A 356 1.94 1.74 -7.00
C TYR A 356 2.15 2.90 -7.96
N THR A 357 2.79 3.96 -7.47
CA THR A 357 3.25 5.09 -8.27
C THR A 357 4.73 5.31 -8.01
N SER A 358 5.50 5.55 -9.06
CA SER A 358 6.88 6.01 -8.93
C SER A 358 7.14 7.22 -9.80
N VAL A 359 8.01 8.12 -9.35
CA VAL A 359 8.51 9.25 -10.14
C VAL A 359 10.03 9.21 -10.09
N GLY A 360 10.66 9.16 -11.26
CA GLY A 360 12.11 9.27 -11.39
C GLY A 360 12.53 10.34 -12.39
N TRP A 361 13.81 10.72 -12.32
CA TRP A 361 14.41 11.76 -13.14
C TRP A 361 15.77 11.30 -13.68
N SER A 362 16.11 11.71 -14.89
CA SER A 362 17.48 11.61 -15.41
C SER A 362 18.34 12.73 -14.87
N LEU A 363 19.66 12.62 -15.08
CA LEU A 363 20.54 13.78 -15.00
C LEU A 363 20.09 14.86 -15.99
N ALA A 364 20.37 16.12 -15.65
CA ALA A 364 20.17 17.22 -16.58
C ALA A 364 21.19 17.14 -17.72
N THR A 365 20.75 17.56 -18.90
CA THR A 365 21.58 17.79 -20.07
C THR A 365 21.29 19.18 -20.60
N SER A 366 22.28 19.81 -21.21
CA SER A 366 22.17 21.15 -21.77
C SER A 366 22.55 21.14 -23.23
N ASN A 367 21.89 21.96 -24.04
CA ASN A 367 22.23 22.19 -25.43
C ASN A 367 22.10 23.66 -25.74
N CYS A 368 23.15 24.22 -26.33
CA CYS A 368 23.21 25.61 -26.75
C CYS A 368 23.35 25.66 -28.27
N LYS A 369 22.49 26.42 -28.95
CA LYS A 369 22.50 26.59 -30.42
C LYS A 369 22.76 28.03 -30.79
N ASP A 370 23.69 28.25 -31.71
CA ASP A 370 23.93 29.56 -32.29
C ASP A 370 22.79 29.99 -33.21
N ILE A 371 22.22 31.15 -32.94
CA ILE A 371 21.13 31.76 -33.72
C ILE A 371 21.50 33.20 -34.10
N ALA A 372 20.74 33.81 -35.02
CA ALA A 372 20.94 35.22 -35.31
C ALA A 372 20.46 36.09 -34.13
N ALA A 373 21.13 37.21 -33.82
CA ALA A 373 20.66 38.10 -32.75
C ALA A 373 19.23 38.63 -33.00
N SER A 374 18.82 38.75 -34.27
CA SER A 374 17.46 39.13 -34.66
C SER A 374 16.40 38.06 -34.37
N GLU A 375 16.80 36.80 -34.17
CA GLU A 375 15.90 35.68 -33.85
C GLU A 375 15.71 35.54 -32.33
N ALA A 376 16.58 36.14 -31.52
CA ALA A 376 16.45 36.13 -30.07
C ALA A 376 15.23 36.97 -29.62
N PRO A 377 14.48 36.51 -28.59
CA PRO A 377 13.40 37.30 -28.02
C PRO A 377 13.94 38.58 -27.37
N LYS A 378 13.10 39.60 -27.26
CA LYS A 378 13.48 40.88 -26.62
C LYS A 378 13.86 40.75 -25.13
N THR A 379 13.53 39.62 -24.52
CA THR A 379 13.88 39.25 -23.13
C THR A 379 15.22 38.54 -23.02
N ALA A 380 16.00 38.42 -24.11
CA ALA A 380 17.32 37.81 -24.08
C ALA A 380 18.29 38.62 -23.20
N PHE A 381 19.16 37.91 -22.49
CA PHE A 381 20.21 38.51 -21.66
C PHE A 381 21.38 38.96 -22.54
N GLU A 382 22.01 40.09 -22.22
CA GLU A 382 23.21 40.51 -22.93
C GLU A 382 24.43 39.69 -22.45
N ALA A 383 25.23 39.17 -23.38
CA ALA A 383 26.41 38.41 -23.03
C ALA A 383 27.38 39.25 -22.17
N GLY A 384 28.05 38.59 -21.23
CA GLY A 384 28.89 39.23 -20.21
C GLY A 384 28.12 39.77 -19.00
N GLU A 385 26.79 39.88 -19.06
CA GLU A 385 25.95 40.05 -17.88
C GLU A 385 25.62 38.66 -17.35
N GLN A 386 26.07 38.34 -16.14
CA GLN A 386 25.65 37.12 -15.47
C GLN A 386 24.17 37.33 -15.09
N PRO A 387 23.22 36.54 -15.61
CA PRO A 387 21.86 36.63 -15.11
C PRO A 387 21.94 36.38 -13.60
N ASP A 388 21.39 37.31 -12.80
CA ASP A 388 21.26 37.11 -11.36
C ASP A 388 20.64 35.73 -11.18
N ASP A 389 21.43 34.81 -10.63
CA ASP A 389 20.98 33.44 -10.35
C ASP A 389 19.73 33.63 -9.50
N PRO A 390 18.52 33.31 -10.01
CA PRO A 390 17.29 33.64 -9.30
C PRO A 390 17.44 32.99 -7.94
N GLU A 391 17.59 33.83 -6.90
CA GLU A 391 17.97 33.40 -5.57
C GLU A 391 17.19 32.13 -5.26
N ASP A 392 17.91 31.01 -5.21
CA ASP A 392 17.34 29.75 -4.82
C ASP A 392 16.91 29.96 -3.37
N THR A 393 15.66 30.35 -3.15
CA THR A 393 15.11 30.66 -1.83
C THR A 393 15.12 29.44 -0.90
N THR A 394 15.67 28.30 -1.35
CA THR A 394 16.09 27.17 -0.54
C THR A 394 17.61 27.18 -0.33
N SER A 395 18.11 28.10 0.49
CA SER A 395 19.55 28.25 0.82
C SER A 395 20.17 27.08 1.61
N GLU A 396 19.46 25.97 1.82
CA GLU A 396 19.97 24.80 2.55
C GLU A 396 20.84 23.85 1.69
N ALA A 397 20.85 23.98 0.36
CA ALA A 397 21.56 23.04 -0.50
C ALA A 397 23.06 23.33 -0.73
N ARG A 398 23.58 24.50 -0.31
CA ARG A 398 24.99 24.87 -0.58
C ARG A 398 26.01 24.24 0.36
N ASP A 399 25.60 23.59 1.45
CA ASP A 399 26.55 23.02 2.44
C ASP A 399 26.77 21.49 2.33
N VAL A 400 26.20 20.82 1.33
CA VAL A 400 26.30 19.34 1.21
C VAL A 400 27.55 18.87 0.42
N ARG A 401 28.24 19.76 -0.32
CA ARG A 401 29.43 19.35 -1.11
C ARG A 401 30.69 19.06 -0.28
N ALA A 402 30.67 19.24 1.05
CA ALA A 402 31.86 19.03 1.88
C ALA A 402 31.85 17.73 2.73
N ASN A 403 30.72 17.02 2.87
CA ASN A 403 30.62 15.91 3.85
C ASN A 403 30.32 14.51 3.31
N ASP A 404 30.05 14.34 2.01
CA ASP A 404 29.54 13.05 1.49
C ASP A 404 30.62 12.04 1.06
N TYR A 405 31.81 12.08 1.68
CA TYR A 405 32.92 11.14 1.40
C TYR A 405 33.49 10.43 2.65
N ARG A 406 32.71 10.32 3.73
CA ARG A 406 33.09 9.50 4.90
C ARG A 406 31.91 8.81 5.57
N HIS A 407 31.32 7.81 4.93
CA HIS A 407 30.72 6.69 5.66
C HIS A 407 30.82 5.40 4.86
N GLY A 408 32.01 4.80 4.88
CA GLY A 408 32.23 3.39 4.62
C GLY A 408 33.07 2.83 5.77
N THR A 409 32.69 1.64 6.25
CA THR A 409 33.32 0.79 7.28
C THR A 409 33.18 1.24 8.74
N ASP A 410 32.23 0.65 9.48
CA ASP A 410 32.51 -0.16 10.69
C ASP A 410 31.22 -0.53 11.45
N VAL A 411 30.68 -1.73 11.20
CA VAL A 411 29.77 -2.41 12.13
C VAL A 411 30.07 -3.91 12.14
N TYR A 412 31.11 -4.32 12.87
CA TYR A 412 31.21 -5.65 13.49
C TYR A 412 32.24 -5.60 14.61
N ARG A 413 31.80 -5.54 15.87
CA ARG A 413 32.48 -6.12 17.05
C ARG A 413 31.76 -5.75 18.34
N TRP A 414 30.87 -6.61 18.83
CA TRP A 414 30.66 -6.83 20.27
C TRP A 414 30.11 -8.25 20.48
N PHE A 415 31.01 -9.21 20.72
CA PHE A 415 30.72 -10.36 21.60
C PHE A 415 31.91 -10.51 22.53
N LYS A 416 31.70 -10.14 23.80
CA LYS A 416 32.67 -10.29 24.87
C LYS A 416 32.34 -11.60 25.59
N ILE A 417 33.18 -12.61 25.38
CA ILE A 417 33.18 -13.88 26.13
C ILE A 417 33.80 -13.59 27.50
N PRO A 418 33.16 -13.91 28.63
CA PRO A 418 33.84 -13.90 29.92
C PRO A 418 34.69 -15.17 30.05
N GLY A 419 36.01 -14.98 29.99
CA GLY A 419 37.00 -16.01 30.27
C GLY A 419 37.05 -16.36 31.76
N GLY A 420 37.05 -17.65 32.04
CA GLY A 420 37.34 -18.21 33.34
C GLY A 420 38.82 -18.04 33.73
N GLY A 421 39.05 -17.86 35.03
CA GLY A 421 40.35 -17.92 35.66
C GLY A 421 40.19 -18.42 37.08
N GLY A 422 40.42 -19.71 37.29
CA GLY A 422 40.33 -20.35 38.61
C GLY A 422 41.51 -20.03 39.52
N ARG A 423 41.32 -20.27 40.83
CA ARG A 423 42.39 -20.68 41.75
C ARG A 423 41.83 -21.44 42.96
N LYS A 424 42.65 -22.40 43.38
CA LYS A 424 42.51 -23.46 44.37
C LYS A 424 42.40 -22.98 45.83
N SER A 425 41.71 -23.76 46.66
CA SER A 425 42.12 -24.17 48.03
C SER A 425 41.24 -25.35 48.46
N LEU A 426 41.75 -26.59 48.46
CA LEU A 426 42.26 -27.35 49.61
C LEU A 426 41.23 -27.55 50.75
N SER A 427 40.89 -28.84 50.95
CA SER A 427 40.10 -29.51 51.99
C SER A 427 40.62 -29.24 53.43
N PRO A 428 39.99 -29.72 54.52
CA PRO A 428 39.36 -31.05 54.72
C PRO A 428 37.85 -31.11 54.48
#